data_AF-A0A7C1YS99-F1
#
_entry.id   AF-A0A7C1YS99-F1
#
_cell.length_a   1.000
_cell.length_b   1.000
_cell.length_c   1.000
_cell.angle_alpha   90.00
_cell.angle_beta   90.00
_cell.angle_gamma   90.00
#
_symmetry.space_group_name_H-M   'P 1'
#
loop_
_entity.id
_entity.type
_entity.pdbx_description
1 polymer ?
#
loop_
_entity_poly.entity_id
_entity_poly.type
_entity_poly.pdbx_seq_one_letter_code
_entity_poly.pdbx_strand_id
1 'polypeptide(L)'
;LNSASNFKLLEVGCGPGYFLRCLERWYPKCEAVGTDIDQGLIEHAKKYLRKTKLIRHDAHNLPFDNESFDVLCSLQVIEHLEKPESFFKEANRVLKKEAVDYLNAKSKRNSGESSEK
;
A
#
# COMPACT_ATOMS: atom_id res chain seq x y z
N LEU A 1 3.25 -15.40 -9.16
CA LEU A 1 2.59 -15.77 -7.89
C LEU A 1 1.60 -16.89 -8.17
N ASN A 2 1.86 -18.10 -7.67
CA ASN A 2 0.92 -19.22 -7.80
C ASN A 2 -0.34 -18.89 -6.99
N SER A 3 -1.53 -19.12 -7.55
CA SER A 3 -2.83 -18.92 -6.88
C SER A 3 -3.04 -19.81 -5.62
N ALA A 4 -2.04 -20.62 -5.25
CA ALA A 4 -2.10 -21.63 -4.19
C ALA A 4 -1.40 -21.22 -2.89
N SER A 5 -0.53 -20.21 -2.87
CA SER A 5 0.20 -19.80 -1.68
C SER A 5 -0.62 -18.83 -0.81
N ASN A 6 -0.80 -19.14 0.48
CA ASN A 6 -1.22 -18.16 1.47
C ASN A 6 -0.08 -17.16 1.66
N PHE A 7 -0.37 -15.86 1.55
CA PHE A 7 0.58 -14.79 1.81
C PHE A 7 -0.13 -13.62 2.48
N LYS A 8 0.64 -12.86 3.25
CA LYS A 8 0.19 -11.69 3.98
C LYS A 8 0.63 -10.42 3.25
N LEU A 9 -0.32 -9.59 2.87
CA LEU A 9 -0.09 -8.37 2.10
C LEU A 9 -0.41 -7.13 2.94
N LEU A 10 0.46 -6.12 2.84
CA LEU A 10 0.19 -4.76 3.33
C LEU A 10 0.05 -3.80 2.14
N GLU A 11 -1.08 -3.09 2.05
CA GLU A 11 -1.19 -1.89 1.21
C GLU A 11 -1.04 -0.64 2.08
N VAL A 12 -0.02 0.19 1.82
CA VAL A 12 0.20 1.48 2.49
C VAL A 12 -0.34 2.62 1.63
N GLY A 13 -1.23 3.42 2.21
CA GLY A 13 -2.03 4.44 1.53
C GLY A 13 -3.14 3.81 0.67
N CYS A 14 -3.94 2.93 1.28
CA CYS A 14 -4.96 2.15 0.58
C CYS A 14 -6.18 2.98 0.11
N GLY A 15 -6.30 4.23 0.58
CA GLY A 15 -7.40 5.13 0.29
C GLY A 15 -8.77 4.45 0.43
N PRO A 16 -9.66 4.54 -0.57
CA PRO A 16 -10.99 3.93 -0.54
C PRO A 16 -10.99 2.40 -0.71
N GLY A 17 -9.82 1.75 -0.85
CA GLY A 17 -9.68 0.29 -0.83
C GLY A 17 -9.95 -0.41 -2.16
N TYR A 18 -9.80 0.27 -3.30
CA TYR A 18 -10.07 -0.32 -4.63
C TYR A 18 -9.20 -1.54 -4.93
N PHE A 19 -7.90 -1.46 -4.66
CA PHE A 19 -6.97 -2.56 -4.89
C PHE A 19 -7.28 -3.74 -3.96
N LEU A 20 -7.47 -3.48 -2.67
CA LEU A 20 -7.84 -4.50 -1.68
C LEU A 20 -9.15 -5.19 -2.03
N ARG A 21 -10.11 -4.49 -2.65
CA ARG A 21 -11.38 -5.09 -3.08
C ARG A 21 -11.18 -6.11 -4.20
N CYS A 22 -10.28 -5.80 -5.14
CA CYS A 22 -9.88 -6.76 -6.17
C CYS A 22 -9.13 -7.95 -5.55
N LEU A 23 -8.27 -7.69 -4.56
CA LEU A 23 -7.52 -8.72 -3.84
C LEU A 23 -8.45 -9.70 -3.11
N GLU A 24 -9.47 -9.21 -2.40
CA GLU A 24 -10.48 -10.07 -1.74
C GLU A 24 -11.21 -11.01 -2.71
N ARG A 25 -11.42 -10.54 -3.96
CA ARG A 25 -12.12 -11.29 -5.00
C ARG A 25 -11.23 -12.34 -5.66
N TRP A 26 -10.01 -11.98 -6.03
CA TRP A 26 -9.13 -12.83 -6.84
C TRP A 26 -8.18 -13.68 -6.00
N TYR A 27 -7.85 -13.25 -4.79
CA TYR A 27 -6.97 -13.94 -3.86
C TYR A 27 -7.66 -14.12 -2.50
N PRO A 28 -8.76 -14.88 -2.43
CA PRO A 28 -9.60 -14.97 -1.23
C PRO A 28 -8.91 -15.60 -0.01
N LYS A 29 -7.71 -16.18 -0.19
CA LYS A 29 -6.86 -16.74 0.87
C LYS A 29 -5.73 -15.79 1.32
N CYS A 30 -5.58 -14.64 0.68
CA CYS A 30 -4.61 -13.62 1.10
C CYS A 30 -5.07 -12.97 2.42
N GLU A 31 -4.17 -12.87 3.39
CA GLU A 31 -4.38 -12.06 4.58
C GLU A 31 -3.96 -10.62 4.28
N ALA A 32 -4.94 -9.77 3.94
CA ALA A 32 -4.68 -8.41 3.53
C ALA A 32 -4.88 -7.40 4.67
N VAL A 33 -3.96 -6.45 4.78
CA VAL A 33 -4.05 -5.27 5.65
C VAL A 33 -3.91 -4.02 4.78
N GLY A 34 -4.77 -3.02 5.00
CA GLY A 34 -4.67 -1.70 4.39
C GLY A 34 -4.46 -0.62 5.44
N THR A 35 -3.49 0.28 5.21
CA THR A 35 -3.29 1.48 6.03
C THR A 35 -3.50 2.75 5.22
N ASP A 36 -4.05 3.78 5.85
CA ASP A 36 -4.12 5.13 5.29
C ASP A 36 -4.10 6.16 6.43
N ILE A 37 -3.57 7.36 6.20
CA ILE A 37 -3.54 8.43 7.20
C ILE A 37 -4.94 9.07 7.36
N ASP A 38 -5.76 9.04 6.31
CA ASP A 38 -7.08 9.63 6.26
C ASP A 38 -8.14 8.67 6.85
N GLN A 39 -8.71 9.07 7.99
CA GLN A 39 -9.77 8.31 8.64
C GLN A 39 -11.04 8.18 7.78
N GLY A 40 -11.39 9.22 7.02
CA GLY A 40 -12.56 9.23 6.17
C GLY A 40 -12.46 8.20 5.06
N LEU A 41 -11.27 8.02 4.48
CA LEU A 41 -11.01 6.98 3.49
C LEU A 41 -11.06 5.58 4.11
N ILE A 42 -10.51 5.39 5.31
CA ILE A 42 -10.62 4.12 6.06
C ILE A 42 -12.09 3.76 6.32
N GLU A 43 -12.90 4.71 6.82
CA GLU A 43 -14.32 4.46 7.06
C GLU A 43 -15.12 4.25 5.78
N HIS A 44 -14.73 4.88 4.67
CA HIS A 44 -15.30 4.59 3.37
C HIS A 44 -14.99 3.16 2.92
N ALA A 45 -13.72 2.75 2.97
CA ALA A 45 -13.25 1.44 2.55
C ALA A 45 -13.92 0.30 3.34
N LYS A 46 -14.13 0.48 4.65
CA LYS A 46 -14.84 -0.47 5.53
C LYS A 46 -16.27 -0.79 5.08
N LYS A 47 -16.92 0.08 4.30
CA LYS A 47 -18.27 -0.17 3.77
C LYS A 47 -18.29 -1.26 2.70
N TYR A 48 -17.16 -1.45 2.01
CA TYR A 48 -17.05 -2.32 0.83
C TYR A 48 -16.17 -3.55 1.04
N LEU A 49 -15.16 -3.45 1.91
CA LEU A 49 -14.25 -4.54 2.24
C LEU A 49 -14.78 -5.35 3.41
N ARG A 50 -14.68 -6.68 3.32
CA ARG A 50 -15.27 -7.59 4.33
C ARG A 50 -14.24 -8.45 5.05
N LYS A 51 -13.11 -8.73 4.39
CA LYS A 51 -12.07 -9.64 4.90
C LYS A 51 -10.78 -8.90 5.28
N THR A 52 -10.54 -7.77 4.63
CA THR A 52 -9.35 -6.95 4.79
C THR A 52 -9.36 -6.21 6.12
N LYS A 53 -8.25 -6.24 6.85
CA LYS A 53 -8.07 -5.41 8.04
C LYS A 53 -7.69 -4.00 7.62
N LEU A 54 -8.47 -3.00 8.01
CA LEU A 54 -8.22 -1.59 7.69
C LEU A 54 -7.84 -0.81 8.95
N ILE A 55 -6.72 -0.09 8.89
CA ILE A 55 -6.14 0.61 10.05
C ILE A 55 -5.76 2.02 9.62
N ARG A 56 -6.19 3.04 10.38
CA ARG A 56 -5.63 4.38 10.18
C ARG A 56 -4.21 4.42 10.71
N HIS A 57 -3.23 4.76 9.87
CA HIS A 57 -1.85 4.91 10.30
C HIS A 57 -1.00 5.76 9.35
N ASP A 58 0.03 6.40 9.92
CA ASP A 58 1.09 7.06 9.15
C ASP A 58 2.02 6.02 8.52
N ALA A 59 2.37 6.23 7.26
CA ALA A 59 3.31 5.42 6.49
C ALA A 59 4.75 5.47 7.05
N HIS A 60 5.12 6.53 7.76
CA HIS A 60 6.47 6.71 8.31
C HIS A 60 6.70 5.99 9.64
N ASN A 61 5.69 5.37 10.22
CA ASN A 61 5.78 4.60 11.45
C ASN A 61 4.67 3.55 11.43
N LEU A 62 4.91 2.34 10.95
CA LEU A 62 3.86 1.33 10.76
C LEU A 62 3.64 0.51 12.06
N PRO A 63 2.38 0.20 12.44
CA PRO A 63 2.04 -0.45 13.71
C PRO A 63 2.19 -1.97 13.63
N PHE A 64 3.28 -2.45 13.04
CA PHE A 64 3.53 -3.86 12.78
C PHE A 64 4.93 -4.22 13.23
N ASP A 65 5.10 -5.48 13.64
CA ASP A 65 6.40 -6.03 13.99
C ASP A 65 7.27 -6.21 12.75
N ASN A 66 8.57 -6.41 12.97
CA ASN A 66 9.51 -6.67 11.89
C ASN A 66 9.14 -7.95 11.13
N GLU A 67 9.42 -7.99 9.83
CA GLU A 67 9.24 -9.20 8.99
C GLU A 67 7.82 -9.81 9.04
N SER A 68 6.79 -8.96 9.17
CA SER A 68 5.39 -9.37 9.30
C SER A 68 4.69 -9.67 7.97
N PHE A 69 5.17 -9.15 6.84
CA PHE A 69 4.49 -9.22 5.54
C PHE A 69 5.33 -9.89 4.45
N ASP A 70 4.67 -10.66 3.61
CA ASP A 70 5.27 -11.31 2.43
C ASP A 70 5.30 -10.38 1.21
N VAL A 71 4.39 -9.40 1.18
CA VAL A 71 4.26 -8.41 0.09
C VAL A 71 3.85 -7.08 0.68
N LEU A 72 4.50 -6.00 0.26
CA LEU A 72 4.07 -4.63 0.50
C LEU A 72 3.80 -3.94 -0.83
N CYS A 73 2.66 -3.27 -0.92
CA CYS A 73 2.37 -2.37 -2.02
C CYS A 73 2.03 -0.97 -1.51
N SER A 74 2.37 0.02 -2.32
CA SER A 74 1.93 1.40 -2.12
C SER A 74 1.73 2.04 -3.49
N LEU A 75 0.49 2.41 -3.78
CA LEU A 75 0.05 2.85 -5.09
C LEU A 75 -0.26 4.35 -5.06
N GLN A 76 0.53 5.15 -5.79
CA GLN A 76 0.32 6.60 -5.94
C GLN A 76 0.42 7.40 -4.62
N VAL A 77 1.23 6.93 -3.67
CA VAL A 77 1.38 7.54 -2.34
C VAL A 77 2.77 8.16 -2.18
N ILE A 78 3.79 7.57 -2.82
CA ILE A 78 5.19 7.90 -2.56
C ILE A 78 5.51 9.35 -2.95
N GLU A 79 4.89 9.87 -4.01
CA GLU A 79 5.03 11.26 -4.45
C GLU A 79 4.48 12.31 -3.48
N HIS A 80 3.66 11.88 -2.51
CA HIS A 80 3.06 12.74 -1.50
C HIS A 80 3.77 12.68 -0.14
N LEU A 81 4.75 11.78 0.01
CA LEU A 81 5.49 11.64 1.25
C LEU A 81 6.54 12.74 1.40
N GLU A 82 6.54 13.42 2.54
CA GLU A 82 7.58 14.40 2.88
C GLU A 82 8.95 13.75 3.08
N LYS A 83 8.97 12.50 3.60
CA LYS A 83 10.19 11.76 3.95
C LYS A 83 10.14 10.34 3.36
N PRO A 84 10.23 10.20 2.03
CA PRO A 84 10.13 8.91 1.36
C PRO A 84 11.16 7.89 1.89
N GLU A 85 12.38 8.33 2.21
CA GLU A 85 13.42 7.50 2.86
C GLU A 85 12.96 6.84 4.16
N SER A 86 12.20 7.56 5.00
CA SER A 86 11.69 7.02 6.25
C SER A 86 10.60 5.99 6.00
N PHE A 87 9.76 6.20 4.98
CA PHE A 87 8.80 5.18 4.54
C PHE A 87 9.51 3.93 4.02
N PHE A 88 10.54 4.06 3.18
CA PHE A 88 11.28 2.89 2.70
C PHE A 88 11.94 2.12 3.85
N LYS A 89 12.45 2.79 4.89
CA LYS A 89 12.97 2.13 6.09
C LYS A 89 11.88 1.33 6.82
N GLU A 90 10.70 1.92 7.00
CA GLU A 90 9.57 1.22 7.61
C GLU A 90 9.05 0.07 6.76
N ALA A 91 8.95 0.26 5.45
CA ALA A 91 8.57 -0.79 4.50
C ALA A 91 9.53 -1.98 4.62
N ASN A 92 10.84 -1.74 4.49
CA ASN A 92 11.87 -2.77 4.65
C ASN A 92 11.81 -3.47 6.01
N ARG A 93 11.50 -2.72 7.08
CA ARG A 93 11.39 -3.29 8.43
C ARG A 93 10.25 -4.30 8.53
N VAL A 94 9.08 -3.99 7.98
CA VAL A 94 7.88 -4.84 8.11
C VAL A 94 7.83 -5.97 7.08
N LEU A 95 8.65 -5.92 6.02
CA LEU A 95 8.78 -6.98 5.02
C LEU A 95 9.67 -8.11 5.49
N LYS A 96 9.31 -9.33 5.12
CA LYS A 96 10.19 -10.50 5.26
C LYS A 96 11.37 -10.37 4.28
N LYS A 97 12.52 -10.96 4.62
CA LYS A 97 13.75 -10.90 3.82
C LYS A 97 13.63 -11.41 2.37
N GLU A 98 12.67 -12.30 2.09
CA GLU A 98 12.40 -12.84 0.75
C GLU A 98 11.15 -12.21 0.09
N ALA A 99 10.62 -11.13 0.66
CA ALA A 99 9.42 -10.46 0.17
C ALA A 99 9.69 -9.65 -1.10
N VAL A 100 8.61 -9.35 -1.83
CA VAL A 100 8.63 -8.52 -3.03
C VAL A 100 7.89 -7.21 -2.77
N ASP A 101 8.52 -6.09 -3.12
CA ASP A 101 7.93 -4.76 -3.06
C ASP A 101 7.41 -4.29 -4.41
N TYR A 102 6.18 -3.78 -4.41
CA TYR A 102 5.62 -3.08 -5.56
C TYR A 102 5.24 -1.64 -5.17
N LEU A 103 6.12 -0.72 -5.54
CA LEU A 103 6.03 0.69 -5.21
C LEU A 103 5.90 1.50 -6.50
N ASN A 104 4.76 2.17 -6.67
CA ASN A 104 4.47 2.95 -7.88
C ASN A 104 4.19 4.41 -7.51
N ALA A 105 5.08 5.31 -7.95
CA ALA A 105 4.92 6.75 -7.81
C ALA A 105 4.44 7.34 -9.16
N LYS A 106 3.49 8.30 -9.18
CA LYS A 106 3.17 9.01 -10.44
C LYS A 106 4.43 9.68 -10.99
N SER A 107 4.85 9.26 -12.18
CA SER A 107 5.68 10.10 -13.05
C SER A 107 4.85 11.32 -13.45
N LYS A 108 5.25 12.53 -13.04
CA LYS A 108 4.75 13.76 -13.66
C LYS A 108 5.11 13.69 -15.14
N ARG A 109 4.11 13.53 -16.02
CA ARG A 109 4.31 13.82 -17.44
C ARG A 109 4.62 15.31 -17.54
N ASN A 110 5.84 15.66 -17.91
CA ASN A 110 6.16 17.00 -18.39
C ASN A 110 5.29 17.25 -19.64
N SER A 111 4.17 17.93 -19.49
CA SER A 111 3.54 18.61 -20.62
C SER A 111 4.48 19.75 -20.99
N GLY A 112 5.18 19.59 -22.11
CA GLY A 112 6.05 20.63 -22.63
C GLY A 112 5.28 21.92 -22.88
N GLU A 113 5.88 23.03 -22.48
CA GLU A 113 5.68 24.29 -23.16
C GLU A 113 7.00 24.64 -23.86
N SER A 114 6.89 24.66 -25.18
CA SER A 114 7.87 25.15 -26.13
C SER A 114 8.14 26.62 -25.84
N SER A 115 9.34 26.96 -25.38
CA SER A 115 9.82 28.33 -25.42
C SER A 115 10.40 28.61 -26.81
N GLU A 116 9.54 28.97 -27.75
CA GLU A 116 9.89 29.93 -28.80
C GLU A 116 9.54 31.33 -28.28
N LYS A 117 10.56 32.09 -27.90
CA LYS A 117 10.78 33.51 -28.20
C LYS A 117 12.13 33.96 -27.66
#